data_AF-A0A9P0QV32-F1
#
_entry.id   AF-A0A9P0QV32-F1
#
_cell.length_a   1.000
_cell.length_b   1.000
_cell.length_c   1.000
_cell.angle_alpha   90.00
_cell.angle_beta   90.00
_cell.angle_gamma   90.00
#
_symmetry.space_group_name_H-M   'P 1'
#
loop_
_entity.id
_entity.type
_entity.pdbx_description
1 polymer ?
#
loop_
_entity_poly.entity_id
_entity_poly.type
_entity_poly.pdbx_seq_one_letter_code
_entity_poly.pdbx_strand_id
1 'polypeptide(L)'
;MVISKYFHLICPSIFSLFAIFGECQSYRSSLKNFEVLRLSAKTHHDSIILQELSLAHDSKHSLAPYSTSRKCIQDSIITFHIKDLKLVDEEFEGSECRLNTKENYQVIVSPTPQIHLKLHQDMFRQKPSHYKDIESHIIEKVENYPKLDLPFYDFESLNYDLECPIEYFEIGQIKLRQFSLETILEKNVKMSPSCGFSVSDPEFDGSITTLETLRIPINGTFQCVNGRTSTCRRSIAQVANARYRLLDYIK
;
A
#
# COMPACT_ATOMS: atom_id res chain seq x y z
N MET A 1 -27.94 -5.89 10.44
CA MET A 1 -27.12 -6.39 11.57
C MET A 1 -26.30 -7.58 11.06
N VAL A 2 -25.18 -7.28 10.40
CA VAL A 2 -24.23 -8.28 9.86
C VAL A 2 -22.91 -8.00 10.55
N ILE A 3 -22.77 -8.50 11.77
CA ILE A 3 -21.52 -8.46 12.52
C ILE A 3 -21.17 -9.93 12.80
N SER A 4 -19.92 -10.27 12.56
CA SER A 4 -19.26 -11.52 12.99
C SER A 4 -19.40 -12.75 12.08
N LYS A 5 -18.70 -12.73 10.94
CA LYS A 5 -18.18 -13.98 10.32
C LYS A 5 -16.69 -13.95 9.94
N TYR A 6 -15.98 -12.85 10.12
CA TYR A 6 -14.59 -12.72 9.66
C TYR A 6 -13.51 -12.89 10.75
N PHE A 7 -13.86 -13.42 11.93
CA PHE A 7 -12.91 -13.51 13.08
C PHE A 7 -12.08 -14.80 13.15
N HIS A 8 -12.21 -15.70 12.18
CA HIS A 8 -11.36 -16.90 12.10
C HIS A 8 -10.84 -17.05 10.69
N LEU A 9 -9.74 -16.38 10.40
CA LEU A 9 -8.69 -16.78 9.45
C LEU A 9 -7.82 -15.54 9.23
N ILE A 10 -6.86 -15.33 10.13
CA ILE A 10 -5.49 -14.84 9.87
C ILE A 10 -4.83 -14.70 11.25
N CYS A 11 -3.70 -15.40 11.38
CA CYS A 11 -2.97 -15.62 12.63
C CYS A 11 -2.83 -14.31 13.43
N PRO A 12 -3.51 -14.14 14.58
CA PRO A 12 -3.21 -13.02 15.46
C PRO A 12 -1.82 -13.28 16.02
N SER A 13 -0.90 -12.37 15.75
CA SER A 13 0.33 -12.26 16.53
C SER A 13 0.00 -11.74 17.92
N ILE A 14 -0.78 -12.48 18.72
CA ILE A 14 -0.92 -12.37 20.17
C ILE A 14 -1.50 -13.70 20.67
N PHE A 15 -0.75 -14.31 21.58
CA PHE A 15 -1.08 -15.46 22.44
C PHE A 15 -2.57 -15.78 22.59
N SER A 16 -3.01 -16.94 22.08
CA SER A 16 -3.79 -17.95 22.83
C SER A 16 -4.18 -19.17 21.98
N LEU A 17 -3.91 -20.36 22.53
CA LEU A 17 -4.52 -21.68 22.24
C LEU A 17 -4.07 -22.46 20.98
N PHE A 18 -2.85 -22.99 21.07
CA PHE A 18 -2.32 -24.34 20.73
C PHE A 18 -2.95 -25.36 19.74
N ALA A 19 -4.01 -25.08 18.97
CA ALA A 19 -4.56 -26.06 18.01
C ALA A 19 -4.49 -25.65 16.52
N ILE A 20 -4.03 -24.43 16.18
CA ILE A 20 -4.11 -23.86 14.82
C ILE A 20 -2.73 -23.77 14.12
N PHE A 21 -1.65 -24.23 14.76
CA PHE A 21 -0.28 -23.97 14.29
C PHE A 21 0.15 -24.74 13.03
N GLY A 22 -0.44 -25.90 12.74
CA GLY A 22 -0.01 -26.74 11.60
C GLY A 22 -0.42 -26.18 10.22
N GLU A 23 -1.63 -25.64 10.10
CA GLU A 23 -2.14 -25.16 8.80
C GLU A 23 -1.64 -23.74 8.47
N CYS A 24 -1.51 -22.86 9.48
CA CYS A 24 -1.14 -21.47 9.24
C CYS A 24 0.30 -21.30 8.70
N GLN A 25 1.21 -22.20 9.11
CA GLN A 25 2.60 -22.21 8.65
C GLN A 25 2.72 -22.72 7.20
N SER A 26 1.83 -23.63 6.79
CA SER A 26 1.75 -24.13 5.41
C SER A 26 1.29 -23.03 4.43
N TYR A 27 0.28 -22.22 4.79
CA TYR A 27 -0.19 -21.11 3.94
C TYR A 27 0.89 -20.07 3.66
N ARG A 28 1.63 -19.66 4.69
CA ARG A 28 2.73 -18.69 4.54
C ARG A 28 3.87 -19.24 3.67
N SER A 29 4.06 -20.56 3.63
CA SER A 29 5.11 -21.21 2.84
C SER A 29 4.78 -21.35 1.35
N SER A 30 3.51 -21.54 0.98
CA SER A 30 3.08 -21.76 -0.43
C SER A 30 3.07 -20.46 -1.26
N LEU A 31 2.85 -19.32 -0.63
CA LEU A 31 2.89 -18.01 -1.28
C LEU A 31 4.29 -17.38 -1.25
N LYS A 32 5.18 -17.84 -0.36
CA LYS A 32 6.52 -17.31 -0.20
C LYS A 32 7.43 -17.81 -1.33
N ASN A 33 8.19 -16.87 -1.90
CA ASN A 33 9.03 -16.98 -3.08
C ASN A 33 8.27 -17.21 -4.42
N PHE A 34 6.95 -17.03 -4.44
CA PHE A 34 6.19 -17.02 -5.69
C PHE A 34 6.67 -15.87 -6.60
N GLU A 35 7.07 -16.19 -7.83
CA GLU A 35 7.39 -15.19 -8.86
C GLU A 35 6.08 -14.54 -9.33
N VAL A 36 5.92 -13.26 -8.99
CA VAL A 36 4.72 -12.48 -9.34
C VAL A 36 4.83 -11.96 -10.77
N LEU A 37 6.01 -11.44 -11.13
CA LEU A 37 6.23 -10.80 -12.41
C LEU A 37 7.70 -10.88 -12.79
N ARG A 38 7.93 -11.07 -14.09
CA ARG A 38 9.25 -11.03 -14.70
C ARG A 38 9.28 -10.07 -15.88
N LEU A 39 10.03 -9.00 -15.73
CA LEU A 39 10.26 -7.99 -16.75
C LEU A 39 11.51 -8.32 -17.55
N SER A 40 11.39 -8.20 -18.86
CA SER A 40 12.51 -8.28 -19.81
C SER A 40 12.13 -7.50 -21.07
N ALA A 41 13.12 -7.08 -21.86
CA ALA A 41 12.86 -6.43 -23.16
C ALA A 41 12.13 -7.34 -24.17
N LYS A 42 12.01 -8.65 -23.88
CA LYS A 42 11.23 -9.60 -24.70
C LYS A 42 9.74 -9.51 -24.40
N THR A 43 9.38 -9.19 -23.15
CA THR A 43 8.01 -9.21 -22.64
C THR A 43 7.45 -7.81 -22.40
N HIS A 44 8.32 -6.81 -22.24
CA HIS A 44 7.97 -5.44 -21.86
C HIS A 44 8.78 -4.43 -22.67
N HIS A 45 8.28 -3.19 -22.73
CA HIS A 45 8.93 -2.11 -23.44
C HIS A 45 10.27 -1.72 -22.78
N ASP A 46 11.29 -1.41 -23.62
CA ASP A 46 12.66 -1.06 -23.18
C ASP A 46 12.69 0.05 -22.12
N SER A 47 11.76 1.01 -22.18
CA SER A 47 11.66 2.12 -21.23
C SER A 47 11.39 1.67 -19.79
N ILE A 48 10.64 0.59 -19.59
CA ILE A 48 10.36 0.04 -18.25
C ILE A 48 11.64 -0.57 -17.68
N ILE A 49 12.38 -1.32 -18.51
CA ILE A 49 13.64 -1.93 -18.12
C ILE A 49 14.67 -0.85 -17.78
N LEU A 50 14.76 0.20 -18.59
CA LEU A 50 15.63 1.36 -18.33
C LEU A 50 15.27 2.07 -17.02
N GLN A 51 13.98 2.27 -16.74
CA GLN A 51 13.54 2.87 -15.49
C GLN A 51 13.99 2.04 -14.28
N GLU A 52 13.79 0.72 -14.31
CA GLU A 52 14.21 -0.16 -13.21
C GLU A 52 15.73 -0.25 -13.06
N LEU A 53 16.49 -0.27 -14.16
CA LEU A 53 17.95 -0.21 -14.13
C LEU A 53 18.44 1.11 -13.51
N SER A 54 17.79 2.23 -13.81
CA SER A 54 18.10 3.53 -13.22
C SER A 54 17.82 3.53 -11.72
N LEU A 55 16.66 3.04 -11.28
CA LEU A 55 16.31 2.94 -9.87
C LEU A 55 17.27 2.03 -9.10
N ALA A 56 17.68 0.92 -9.72
CA ALA A 56 18.65 -0.01 -9.15
C ALA A 56 20.03 0.63 -8.99
N HIS A 57 20.49 1.39 -10.00
CA HIS A 57 21.72 2.18 -9.91
C HIS A 57 21.63 3.23 -8.79
N ASP A 58 20.53 4.00 -8.73
CA ASP A 58 20.37 5.07 -7.72
C ASP A 58 20.31 4.52 -6.30
N SER A 59 19.79 3.30 -6.11
CA SER A 59 19.78 2.61 -4.81
C SER A 59 21.18 2.26 -4.30
N LYS A 60 22.17 2.20 -5.19
CA LYS A 60 23.58 1.96 -4.88
C LYS A 60 24.42 3.12 -5.40
N HIS A 61 24.45 4.20 -4.62
CA HIS A 61 25.22 5.43 -4.88
C HIS A 61 26.72 5.24 -5.20
N SER A 62 27.27 4.03 -5.05
CA SER A 62 28.67 3.68 -5.37
C SER A 62 28.85 3.09 -6.77
N LEU A 63 27.79 2.80 -7.51
CA LEU A 63 27.91 2.25 -8.86
C LEU A 63 28.28 3.37 -9.85
N ALA A 64 29.18 3.07 -10.78
CA ALA A 64 29.53 4.02 -11.83
C ALA A 64 28.38 4.15 -12.85
N PRO A 65 28.40 5.20 -13.69
CA PRO A 65 27.43 5.38 -14.75
C PRO A 65 27.32 4.12 -15.62
N TYR A 66 26.09 3.66 -15.84
CA TYR A 66 25.82 2.44 -16.60
C TYR A 66 25.57 2.73 -18.08
N SER A 67 25.87 1.75 -18.92
CA SER A 67 25.57 1.83 -20.34
C SER A 67 24.08 1.67 -20.59
N THR A 68 23.46 2.63 -21.28
CA THR A 68 22.11 2.50 -21.83
C THR A 68 22.08 1.80 -23.19
N SER A 69 23.14 1.05 -23.53
CA SER A 69 23.21 0.32 -24.79
C SER A 69 22.05 -0.66 -24.91
N ARG A 70 21.57 -0.86 -26.15
CA ARG A 70 20.49 -1.81 -26.45
C ARG A 70 20.77 -3.21 -25.87
N LYS A 71 22.03 -3.64 -25.90
CA LYS A 71 22.44 -4.94 -25.36
C LYS A 71 22.32 -5.01 -23.83
N CYS A 72 22.65 -3.93 -23.12
CA CYS A 72 22.42 -3.85 -21.68
C CYS A 72 20.94 -4.05 -21.34
N ILE A 73 20.04 -3.34 -22.03
CA ILE A 73 18.59 -3.40 -21.81
C ILE A 73 18.04 -4.78 -22.14
N GLN A 74 18.41 -5.33 -23.31
CA GLN A 74 17.85 -6.58 -23.82
C GLN A 74 18.20 -7.80 -22.97
N ASP A 75 19.40 -7.81 -22.40
CA ASP A 75 19.91 -8.94 -21.63
C ASP A 75 19.67 -8.80 -20.11
N SER A 76 19.14 -7.66 -19.66
CA SER A 76 18.78 -7.44 -18.25
C SER A 76 17.40 -8.00 -17.93
N ILE A 77 17.23 -8.53 -16.72
CA ILE A 77 16.01 -9.18 -16.25
C ILE A 77 15.66 -8.64 -14.86
N ILE A 78 14.40 -8.26 -14.65
CA ILE A 78 13.88 -7.86 -13.34
C ILE A 78 12.82 -8.87 -12.92
N THR A 79 12.96 -9.42 -11.72
CA THR A 79 12.04 -10.44 -11.19
C THR A 79 11.51 -10.01 -9.84
N PHE A 80 10.20 -10.14 -9.63
CA PHE A 80 9.52 -9.83 -8.38
C PHE A 80 9.04 -11.10 -7.72
N HIS A 81 9.41 -11.31 -6.46
CA HIS A 81 8.97 -12.44 -5.66
C HIS A 81 8.24 -11.99 -4.40
N ILE A 82 7.18 -12.69 -4.01
CA ILE A 82 6.55 -12.46 -2.70
C ILE A 82 7.47 -13.02 -1.62
N LYS A 83 7.91 -12.21 -0.66
CA LYS A 83 8.62 -12.68 0.54
C LYS A 83 7.72 -12.88 1.73
N ASP A 84 6.73 -12.00 1.87
CA ASP A 84 5.80 -12.07 2.98
C ASP A 84 4.47 -11.43 2.60
N LEU A 85 3.43 -11.86 3.30
CA LEU A 85 2.06 -11.39 3.16
C LEU A 85 1.45 -11.28 4.55
N LYS A 86 0.78 -10.17 4.82
CA LYS A 86 0.02 -9.98 6.05
C LYS A 86 -1.14 -9.03 5.81
N LEU A 87 -2.20 -9.19 6.61
CA LEU A 87 -3.22 -8.16 6.71
C LEU A 87 -2.74 -7.05 7.62
N VAL A 88 -2.98 -5.82 7.20
CA VAL A 88 -2.74 -4.62 7.98
C VAL A 88 -4.02 -3.81 8.07
N ASP A 89 -4.13 -3.10 9.18
CA ASP A 89 -5.21 -2.15 9.45
C ASP A 89 -4.61 -0.75 9.38
N GLU A 90 -5.17 0.09 8.52
CA GLU A 90 -4.69 1.42 8.20
C GLU A 90 -5.77 2.45 8.50
N GLU A 91 -5.37 3.62 9.01
CA GLU A 91 -6.27 4.73 9.28
C GLU A 91 -5.89 5.94 8.44
N PHE A 92 -6.86 6.43 7.67
CA PHE A 92 -6.73 7.62 6.83
C PHE A 92 -7.75 8.69 7.26
N GLU A 93 -7.49 9.94 6.91
CA GLU A 93 -8.43 11.03 7.14
C GLU A 93 -9.64 10.89 6.21
N GLY A 94 -10.82 10.70 6.79
CA GLY A 94 -12.09 10.58 6.08
C GLY A 94 -12.89 11.87 6.00
N SER A 95 -12.62 12.85 6.86
CA SER A 95 -13.22 14.21 6.82
C SER A 95 -12.20 15.29 7.19
N GLU A 96 -12.61 16.55 7.05
CA GLU A 96 -11.88 17.65 7.69
C GLU A 96 -11.99 17.56 9.22
N CYS A 97 -11.02 18.17 9.91
CA CYS A 97 -11.03 18.31 11.35
C CYS A 97 -11.86 19.54 11.76
N ARG A 98 -12.88 19.38 12.62
CA ARG A 98 -13.75 20.47 13.07
C ARG A 98 -13.74 20.64 14.58
N LEU A 99 -13.82 21.89 15.04
CA LEU A 99 -14.01 22.29 16.43
C LEU A 99 -15.38 22.96 16.55
N ASN A 100 -16.21 22.51 17.48
CA ASN A 100 -17.46 23.17 17.75
C ASN A 100 -17.26 24.33 18.74
N THR A 101 -17.50 25.55 18.28
CA THR A 101 -17.42 26.77 19.10
C THR A 101 -18.80 27.32 19.47
N LYS A 102 -19.88 26.61 19.14
CA LYS A 102 -21.27 27.02 19.39
C LYS A 102 -21.80 26.28 20.61
N GLU A 103 -22.19 27.03 21.64
CA GLU A 103 -22.66 26.47 22.92
C GLU A 103 -24.01 25.75 22.80
N ASN A 104 -24.90 26.25 21.94
CA ASN A 104 -26.28 25.78 21.83
C ASN A 104 -26.54 24.85 20.63
N TYR A 105 -25.50 24.48 19.88
CA TYR A 105 -25.64 23.71 18.64
C TYR A 105 -24.57 22.64 18.56
N GLN A 106 -24.93 21.48 18.01
CA GLN A 106 -23.94 20.48 17.60
C GLN A 106 -23.42 20.80 16.20
N VAL A 107 -22.13 20.57 15.98
CA VAL A 107 -21.55 20.58 14.63
C VAL A 107 -21.49 19.14 14.14
N ILE A 108 -22.10 18.87 13.00
CA ILE A 108 -22.03 17.55 12.36
C ILE A 108 -20.83 17.51 11.42
N VAL A 109 -20.04 16.45 11.53
CA VAL A 109 -18.98 16.10 10.59
C VAL A 109 -19.41 14.84 9.84
N SER A 110 -19.26 14.85 8.52
CA SER A 110 -19.57 13.74 7.63
C SER A 110 -18.36 13.39 6.75
N PRO A 111 -18.29 12.16 6.21
CA PRO A 111 -17.20 11.74 5.34
C PRO A 111 -17.12 12.64 4.10
N THR A 112 -15.90 12.89 3.63
CA THR A 112 -15.70 13.58 2.35
C THR A 112 -16.08 12.64 1.21
N PRO A 113 -16.97 13.05 0.30
CA PRO A 113 -17.44 12.20 -0.80
C PRO A 113 -16.26 11.59 -1.57
N GLN A 114 -16.34 10.29 -1.84
CA GLN A 114 -15.37 9.56 -2.66
C GLN A 114 -13.90 9.64 -2.18
N ILE A 115 -13.65 9.95 -0.89
CA ILE A 115 -12.29 10.08 -0.36
C ILE A 115 -11.40 8.83 -0.58
N HIS A 116 -11.97 7.62 -0.55
CA HIS A 116 -11.23 6.38 -0.81
C HIS A 116 -10.64 6.35 -2.24
N LEU A 117 -11.40 6.79 -3.25
CA LEU A 117 -10.92 6.84 -4.64
C LEU A 117 -9.71 7.77 -4.75
N LYS A 118 -9.75 8.92 -4.07
CA LYS A 118 -8.64 9.85 -4.08
C LYS A 118 -7.40 9.26 -3.41
N LEU A 119 -7.57 8.67 -2.22
CA LEU A 119 -6.50 8.01 -1.48
C LEU A 119 -5.83 6.93 -2.33
N HIS A 120 -6.62 6.04 -2.94
CA HIS A 120 -6.10 4.96 -3.77
C HIS A 120 -5.41 5.48 -5.03
N GLN A 121 -5.98 6.48 -5.71
CA GLN A 121 -5.33 7.10 -6.87
C GLN A 121 -3.96 7.72 -6.52
N ASP A 122 -3.87 8.44 -5.41
CA ASP A 122 -2.62 9.07 -5.01
C ASP A 122 -1.55 8.02 -4.62
N MET A 123 -1.94 6.90 -3.99
CA MET A 123 -1.04 5.77 -3.76
C MET A 123 -0.47 5.16 -5.05
N PHE A 124 -1.29 5.05 -6.10
CA PHE A 124 -0.83 4.53 -7.40
C PHE A 124 0.01 5.52 -8.21
N ARG A 125 -0.28 6.83 -8.12
CA ARG A 125 0.44 7.86 -8.89
C ARG A 125 1.95 7.87 -8.62
N GLN A 126 2.35 7.44 -7.43
CA GLN A 126 3.76 7.39 -7.03
C GLN A 126 4.49 6.15 -7.55
N LYS A 127 3.77 5.16 -8.10
CA LYS A 127 4.34 3.88 -8.53
C LYS A 127 4.50 3.79 -10.05
N PRO A 128 5.54 3.10 -10.54
CA PRO A 128 5.66 2.75 -11.96
C PRO A 128 4.43 1.97 -12.48
N SER A 129 4.13 2.11 -13.77
CA SER A 129 2.90 1.56 -14.36
C SER A 129 2.74 0.04 -14.23
N HIS A 130 3.84 -0.71 -14.26
CA HIS A 130 3.85 -2.17 -14.16
C HIS A 130 3.48 -2.68 -12.75
N TYR A 131 3.38 -1.83 -11.73
CA TYR A 131 2.88 -2.25 -10.41
C TYR A 131 1.42 -2.68 -10.44
N LYS A 132 0.62 -2.16 -11.39
CA LYS A 132 -0.75 -2.65 -11.60
C LYS A 132 -0.78 -4.11 -12.05
N ASP A 133 0.20 -4.52 -12.86
CA ASP A 133 0.34 -5.90 -13.31
C ASP A 133 0.77 -6.79 -12.13
N ILE A 134 1.72 -6.33 -11.30
CA ILE A 134 2.14 -7.03 -10.07
C ILE A 134 0.94 -7.26 -9.16
N GLU A 135 0.16 -6.21 -8.91
CA GLU A 135 -1.01 -6.27 -8.07
C GLU A 135 -2.06 -7.24 -8.59
N SER A 136 -2.37 -7.18 -9.89
CA SER A 136 -3.36 -8.04 -10.52
C SER A 136 -2.98 -9.52 -10.36
N HIS A 137 -1.71 -9.87 -10.56
CA HIS A 137 -1.22 -11.24 -10.34
C HIS A 137 -1.30 -11.67 -8.86
N ILE A 138 -1.08 -10.76 -7.91
CA ILE A 138 -1.22 -11.06 -6.48
C ILE A 138 -2.68 -11.32 -6.15
N ILE A 139 -3.60 -10.45 -6.60
CA ILE A 139 -5.05 -10.60 -6.38
C ILE A 139 -5.53 -11.92 -6.96
N GLU A 140 -5.28 -12.17 -8.25
CA GLU A 140 -5.66 -13.42 -8.92
C GLU A 140 -5.12 -14.63 -8.16
N LYS A 141 -3.86 -14.55 -7.70
CA LYS A 141 -3.27 -15.65 -6.95
C LYS A 141 -3.99 -15.88 -5.62
N VAL A 142 -4.27 -14.82 -4.87
CA VAL A 142 -4.91 -14.87 -3.55
C VAL A 142 -6.38 -15.31 -3.66
N GLU A 143 -7.14 -14.82 -4.63
CA GLU A 143 -8.53 -15.21 -4.87
C GLU A 143 -8.66 -16.69 -5.25
N ASN A 144 -7.68 -17.22 -5.98
CA ASN A 144 -7.64 -18.64 -6.34
C ASN A 144 -7.19 -19.56 -5.18
N TYR A 145 -6.85 -19.03 -4.00
CA TYR A 145 -6.53 -19.86 -2.85
C TYR A 145 -7.81 -20.30 -2.10
N PRO A 146 -8.05 -21.62 -1.94
CA PRO A 146 -9.35 -22.19 -1.53
C PRO A 146 -9.79 -21.95 -0.06
N LYS A 147 -9.21 -20.96 0.65
CA LYS A 147 -9.55 -20.61 2.03
C LYS A 147 -9.46 -19.10 2.34
N LEU A 148 -9.18 -18.27 1.33
CA LEU A 148 -9.07 -16.82 1.48
C LEU A 148 -10.13 -16.17 0.60
N ASP A 149 -11.21 -15.71 1.23
CA ASP A 149 -12.24 -14.91 0.58
C ASP A 149 -12.02 -13.45 1.00
N LEU A 150 -11.20 -12.74 0.23
CA LEU A 150 -10.86 -11.34 0.47
C LEU A 150 -11.51 -10.48 -0.62
N PRO A 151 -12.49 -9.63 -0.28
CA PRO A 151 -13.16 -8.80 -1.27
C PRO A 151 -12.29 -7.58 -1.58
N PHE A 152 -11.30 -7.73 -2.47
CA PHE A 152 -10.41 -6.64 -2.85
C PHE A 152 -11.19 -5.48 -3.46
N TYR A 153 -10.84 -4.25 -3.06
CA TYR A 153 -11.51 -3.03 -3.49
C TYR A 153 -13.02 -2.93 -3.21
N ASP A 154 -13.53 -3.64 -2.20
CA ASP A 154 -14.93 -3.53 -1.78
C ASP A 154 -15.16 -2.30 -0.88
N PHE A 155 -15.43 -1.18 -1.53
CA PHE A 155 -15.75 0.11 -0.90
C PHE A 155 -17.15 0.62 -1.26
N GLU A 156 -17.96 -0.18 -1.96
CA GLU A 156 -19.33 0.19 -2.32
C GLU A 156 -20.21 0.37 -1.08
N SER A 157 -19.95 -0.40 -0.02
CA SER A 157 -20.70 -0.35 1.23
C SER A 157 -20.17 0.67 2.25
N LEU A 158 -19.29 1.59 1.86
CA LEU A 158 -18.84 2.65 2.76
C LEU A 158 -20.02 3.51 3.22
N ASN A 159 -20.14 3.69 4.53
CA ASN A 159 -21.18 4.47 5.20
C ASN A 159 -20.97 5.98 5.05
N TYR A 160 -21.13 6.49 3.83
CA TYR A 160 -21.01 7.92 3.50
C TYR A 160 -22.07 8.81 4.17
N ASP A 161 -23.14 8.21 4.67
CA ASP A 161 -24.20 8.81 5.46
C ASP A 161 -23.85 8.91 6.97
N LEU A 162 -22.66 8.49 7.39
CA LEU A 162 -22.22 8.64 8.77
C LEU A 162 -22.21 10.12 9.19
N GLU A 163 -22.94 10.44 10.25
CA GLU A 163 -22.94 11.76 10.87
C GLU A 163 -22.34 11.67 12.26
N CYS A 164 -21.25 12.41 12.48
CA CYS A 164 -20.57 12.48 13.77
C CYS A 164 -20.87 13.84 14.43
N PRO A 165 -21.79 13.90 15.42
CA PRO A 165 -22.04 15.13 16.15
C PRO A 165 -20.86 15.45 17.09
N ILE A 166 -20.46 16.71 17.10
CA ILE A 166 -19.41 17.26 17.97
C ILE A 166 -20.06 18.24 18.95
N GLU A 167 -19.90 18.00 20.25
CA GLU A 167 -20.47 18.85 21.30
C GLU A 167 -19.66 20.13 21.52
N TYR A 168 -20.18 21.04 22.34
CA TYR A 168 -19.54 22.33 22.59
C TYR A 168 -18.10 22.17 23.12
N PHE A 169 -17.16 22.91 22.52
CA PHE A 169 -15.71 22.83 22.75
C PHE A 169 -15.04 21.50 22.42
N GLU A 170 -15.77 20.54 21.86
CA GLU A 170 -15.19 19.32 21.34
C GLU A 170 -14.63 19.53 19.94
N ILE A 171 -13.67 18.68 19.61
CA ILE A 171 -13.01 18.63 18.31
C ILE A 171 -13.16 17.21 17.78
N GLY A 172 -13.33 17.04 16.48
CA GLY A 172 -13.54 15.73 15.90
C GLY A 172 -13.25 15.68 14.41
N GLN A 173 -13.04 14.45 13.93
CA GLN A 173 -12.76 14.11 12.55
C GLN A 173 -13.28 12.69 12.30
N ILE A 174 -13.75 12.41 11.08
CA ILE A 174 -13.99 11.05 10.63
C ILE A 174 -12.69 10.46 10.10
N LYS A 175 -12.40 9.23 10.49
CA LYS A 175 -11.31 8.43 9.93
C LYS A 175 -11.88 7.33 9.04
N LEU A 176 -11.22 7.05 7.92
CA LEU A 176 -11.41 5.83 7.15
C LEU A 176 -10.48 4.77 7.74
N ARG A 177 -11.06 3.74 8.34
CA ARG A 177 -10.32 2.55 8.78
C ARG A 177 -10.41 1.50 7.68
N GLN A 178 -9.27 1.11 7.13
CA GLN A 178 -9.17 0.25 5.96
C GLN A 178 -8.33 -0.98 6.27
N PHE A 179 -8.80 -2.14 5.84
CA PHE A 179 -7.97 -3.34 5.78
C PHE A 179 -7.27 -3.43 4.44
N SER A 180 -5.97 -3.69 4.47
CA SER A 180 -5.15 -3.88 3.27
C SER A 180 -4.35 -5.17 3.38
N LEU A 181 -4.11 -5.82 2.25
CA LEU A 181 -3.10 -6.86 2.14
C LEU A 181 -1.74 -6.20 1.91
N GLU A 182 -0.87 -6.23 2.92
CA GLU A 182 0.52 -5.80 2.78
C GLU A 182 1.38 -6.97 2.29
N THR A 183 1.99 -6.77 1.13
CA THR A 183 2.91 -7.71 0.50
C THR A 183 4.31 -7.14 0.54
N ILE A 184 5.27 -7.91 1.07
CA ILE A 184 6.69 -7.61 0.93
C ILE A 184 7.19 -8.32 -0.32
N LEU A 185 7.63 -7.54 -1.29
CA LEU A 185 8.19 -8.00 -2.55
C LEU A 185 9.73 -7.94 -2.49
N GLU A 186 10.39 -9.00 -2.92
CA GLU A 186 11.80 -8.97 -3.28
C GLU A 186 11.91 -8.72 -4.78
N LYS A 187 12.48 -7.56 -5.13
CA LYS A 187 12.83 -7.21 -6.50
C LYS A 187 14.29 -7.57 -6.73
N ASN A 188 14.54 -8.51 -7.63
CA ASN A 188 15.88 -8.84 -8.10
C ASN A 188 16.09 -8.26 -9.51
N VAL A 189 17.03 -7.33 -9.61
CA VAL A 189 17.46 -6.72 -10.88
C VAL A 189 18.78 -7.37 -11.27
N LYS A 190 18.72 -8.29 -12.24
CA LYS A 190 19.89 -8.92 -12.84
C LYS A 190 20.33 -8.10 -14.05
N MET A 191 21.47 -7.46 -13.92
CA MET A 191 22.03 -6.56 -14.93
C MET A 191 22.90 -7.35 -15.91
N SER A 192 22.80 -7.00 -17.18
CA SER A 192 23.72 -7.54 -18.19
C SER A 192 25.16 -7.08 -17.91
N PRO A 193 26.18 -7.94 -18.10
CA PRO A 193 27.58 -7.50 -18.08
C PRO A 193 27.85 -6.36 -19.09
N SER A 194 27.07 -6.30 -20.17
CA SER A 194 27.14 -5.25 -21.20
C SER A 194 26.76 -3.86 -20.66
N CYS A 195 26.14 -3.78 -19.48
CA CYS A 195 25.84 -2.53 -18.82
C CYS A 195 27.08 -1.86 -18.21
N GLY A 196 28.19 -2.59 -18.03
CA GLY A 196 29.47 -2.04 -17.57
C GLY A 196 29.63 -1.89 -16.05
N PHE A 197 28.64 -2.29 -15.24
CA PHE A 197 28.70 -2.15 -13.77
C PHE A 197 29.87 -2.91 -13.12
N SER A 198 30.19 -4.10 -13.62
CA SER A 198 31.30 -4.92 -13.10
C SER A 198 32.69 -4.34 -13.43
N VAL A 199 32.77 -3.38 -14.36
CA VAL A 199 34.03 -2.67 -14.66
C VAL A 199 34.35 -1.66 -13.58
N SER A 200 33.32 -1.09 -12.95
CA SER A 200 33.47 -0.11 -11.86
C SER A 200 33.57 -0.72 -10.47
N ASP A 201 32.94 -1.87 -10.26
CA ASP A 201 33.00 -2.62 -9.00
C ASP A 201 33.23 -4.10 -9.31
N PRO A 202 34.48 -4.60 -9.21
CA PRO A 202 34.79 -6.00 -9.47
C PRO A 202 34.13 -6.99 -8.52
N GLU A 203 33.67 -6.54 -7.35
CA GLU A 203 32.97 -7.38 -6.37
C GLU A 203 31.46 -7.42 -6.62
N PHE A 204 30.95 -6.60 -7.55
CA PHE A 204 29.55 -6.60 -7.93
C PHE A 204 29.19 -7.85 -8.73
N ASP A 205 28.32 -8.69 -8.17
CA ASP A 205 27.88 -9.98 -8.73
C ASP A 205 26.94 -9.86 -9.94
N GLY A 206 26.66 -8.64 -10.41
CA GLY A 206 25.75 -8.37 -11.51
C GLY A 206 24.27 -8.33 -11.12
N SER A 207 23.95 -8.35 -9.82
CA SER A 207 22.57 -8.31 -9.35
C SER A 207 22.35 -7.33 -8.19
N ILE A 208 21.17 -6.71 -8.18
CA ILE A 208 20.73 -5.89 -7.05
C ILE A 208 19.40 -6.45 -6.56
N THR A 209 19.35 -6.72 -5.26
CA THR A 209 18.13 -7.17 -4.60
C THR A 209 17.64 -6.08 -3.66
N THR A 210 16.40 -5.63 -3.86
CA THR A 210 15.73 -4.66 -2.99
C THR A 210 14.42 -5.23 -2.46
N LEU A 211 14.03 -4.79 -1.27
CA LEU A 211 12.72 -5.09 -0.70
C LEU A 211 11.79 -3.90 -0.91
N GLU A 212 10.57 -4.20 -1.32
CA GLU A 212 9.54 -3.23 -1.57
C GLU A 212 8.24 -3.65 -0.88
N THR A 213 7.44 -2.68 -0.48
CA THR A 213 6.15 -2.93 0.14
C THR A 213 5.04 -2.45 -0.80
N LEU A 214 4.09 -3.34 -1.06
CA LEU A 214 2.86 -3.06 -1.80
C LEU A 214 1.68 -3.30 -0.87
N ARG A 215 0.72 -2.37 -0.85
CA ARG A 215 -0.53 -2.50 -0.08
C ARG A 215 -1.69 -2.51 -1.04
N ILE A 216 -2.49 -3.57 -0.99
CA ILE A 216 -3.66 -3.76 -1.82
C ILE A 216 -4.89 -3.59 -0.93
N PRO A 217 -5.69 -2.52 -1.11
CA PRO A 217 -6.91 -2.29 -0.34
C PRO A 217 -7.90 -3.45 -0.47
N ILE A 218 -8.45 -3.89 0.66
CA ILE A 218 -9.52 -4.88 0.70
C ILE A 218 -10.83 -4.14 0.84
N ASN A 219 -11.10 -3.61 2.02
CA ASN A 219 -12.33 -2.87 2.34
C ASN A 219 -12.07 -1.85 3.45
N GLY A 220 -13.09 -1.07 3.79
CA GLY A 220 -12.98 -0.13 4.89
C GLY A 220 -14.31 0.31 5.46
N THR A 221 -14.23 1.11 6.52
CA THR A 221 -15.38 1.70 7.22
C THR A 221 -15.02 3.08 7.72
N PHE A 222 -15.99 4.00 7.74
CA PHE A 222 -15.81 5.28 8.40
C PHE A 222 -16.13 5.15 9.90
N GLN A 223 -15.30 5.81 10.71
CA GLN A 223 -15.46 5.88 12.16
C GLN A 223 -15.37 7.34 12.65
N CYS A 224 -16.24 7.70 13.60
CA CYS A 224 -16.17 8.98 14.30
C CYS A 224 -14.98 8.95 15.27
N VAL A 225 -14.10 9.95 15.18
CA VAL A 225 -13.02 10.14 16.15
C VAL A 225 -13.18 11.50 16.80
N ASN A 226 -13.65 11.49 18.03
CA ASN A 226 -13.74 12.68 18.88
C ASN A 226 -12.44 12.86 19.67
N GLY A 227 -12.07 14.10 19.89
CA GLY A 227 -10.82 14.48 20.55
C GLY A 227 -9.67 14.76 19.58
N ARG A 228 -8.50 15.02 20.17
CA ARG A 228 -7.31 15.40 19.41
C ARG A 228 -6.64 14.17 18.82
N THR A 229 -6.26 14.26 17.55
CA THR A 229 -5.40 13.28 16.87
C THR A 229 -4.16 13.98 16.32
N SER A 230 -3.22 13.20 15.77
CA SER A 230 -2.05 13.74 15.06
C SER A 230 -2.45 14.70 13.93
N THR A 231 -3.58 14.44 13.28
CA THR A 231 -4.12 15.21 12.14
C THR A 231 -5.27 16.14 12.50
N CYS A 232 -5.79 16.05 13.73
CA CYS A 232 -6.90 16.88 14.20
C CYS A 232 -6.60 17.52 15.55
N ARG A 233 -6.25 18.81 15.52
CA ARG A 233 -5.96 19.64 16.71
C ARG A 233 -6.54 21.03 16.53
N ARG A 234 -6.69 21.79 17.63
CA ARG A 234 -7.34 23.11 17.61
C ARG A 234 -6.76 24.07 16.58
N SER A 235 -5.43 24.09 16.43
CA SER A 235 -4.75 24.94 15.44
C SER A 235 -5.00 24.52 13.98
N ILE A 236 -5.48 23.30 13.72
CA ILE A 236 -5.89 22.84 12.39
C ILE A 236 -7.38 23.16 12.20
N ALA A 237 -8.21 22.81 13.18
CA ALA A 237 -9.66 23.03 13.14
C ALA A 237 -10.09 24.51 13.06
N GLN A 238 -9.32 25.42 13.65
CA GLN A 238 -9.63 26.85 13.67
C GLN A 238 -9.16 27.60 12.43
N VAL A 239 -8.20 27.04 11.70
CA VAL A 239 -7.62 27.72 10.55
C VAL A 239 -8.40 27.26 9.33
N ALA A 240 -9.22 28.15 8.76
CA ALA A 240 -9.88 27.99 7.46
C ALA A 240 -8.87 27.94 6.28
N ASN A 241 -7.66 27.42 6.51
CA ASN A 241 -6.61 27.33 5.50
C ASN A 241 -7.01 26.28 4.47
N ALA A 242 -6.95 26.66 3.19
CA ALA A 242 -7.10 25.72 2.10
C ALA A 242 -6.13 24.53 2.23
N ARG A 243 -4.91 24.77 2.75
CA ARG A 243 -3.90 23.73 3.00
C ARG A 243 -4.32 22.62 3.96
N TYR A 244 -5.30 22.86 4.85
CA TYR A 244 -5.81 21.85 5.79
C TYR A 244 -7.15 21.27 5.36
N ARG A 245 -7.66 21.67 4.20
CA ARG A 245 -8.70 20.89 3.53
C ARG A 245 -8.03 19.59 3.10
N LEU A 246 -8.69 18.47 3.38
CA LEU A 246 -8.28 17.09 3.06
C LEU A 246 -7.63 16.91 1.69
N LEU A 247 -7.90 17.81 0.76
CA LEU A 247 -7.35 17.75 -0.58
C LEU A 247 -5.83 17.94 -0.65
N ASP A 248 -5.19 18.55 0.36
CA ASP A 248 -3.76 18.90 0.33
C ASP A 248 -2.86 18.02 1.24
N TYR A 249 -3.44 17.04 1.96
CA TYR A 249 -2.72 16.20 2.95
C TYR A 249 -2.43 14.77 2.52
N ILE A 250 -2.94 14.32 1.37
CA ILE A 250 -2.57 13.03 0.80
C ILE A 250 -1.20 13.22 0.14
N LYS A 251 -0.13 12.99 0.90
CA LYS A 251 1.27 12.95 0.45
C LYS A 251 1.77 11.52 0.50
#